data_AF-A0A8T2S7S0-F1
#
_entry.id   AF-A0A8T2S7S0-F1
#
_cell.length_a   1.000
_cell.length_b   1.000
_cell.length_c   1.000
_cell.angle_alpha   90.00
_cell.angle_beta   90.00
_cell.angle_gamma   90.00
#
_symmetry.space_group_name_H-M   'P 1'
#
loop_
_entity.id
_entity.type
_entity.pdbx_description
1 polymer ?
#
loop_
_entity_poly.entity_id
_entity_poly.type
_entity_poly.pdbx_seq_one_letter_code
_entity_poly.pdbx_strand_id
1 'polypeptide(L)'
;MRGLLLRHGNPQPPSPTSVLPPDVDSLFCRFSWNGRMHASHFCKFLNEIQHEVNVSETHASELMKSFKDCLPGPQFTIKHFHTYLFDTQLNSPIHNQVHQDMSLPLSHYYIFTGHNSYLTGNQLNSKSSADAIIKALQRGIRAVELDLWPGSHGRIEVFHGRTLTSAVKFEVCLNAIKQNAFIKSQYPVIITLEDHLPEELQAKAAKIIKEVFGSHLYKPPLSHDQKAFPSPEELKNKIIISTKPPWKDSDEDSDNVDSPLTDEVGCNTSKEYMDIIAIRQGRKCKSLSDALRVEEHAKRVSLSEQKFSKIASSDPLSVVKFTKDNILRIYPRGSRIDSSNYDPMKAFLLGAQMVALNTQGHGKRLWVAQGFFKANGGCSYVKKPEFVVSGESASLFSLYNSKNSNLEVKQTLKVKVCMGCGWYEELGKHSFDKSSPPDLSAKVIRFSYLTGF
;
A
#
# COMPACT_ATOMS: atom_id res chain seq x y z
N MET A 1 -26.95 3.88 -2.79
CA MET A 1 -26.66 2.62 -3.52
C MET A 1 -25.40 2.86 -4.33
N ARG A 2 -24.22 2.90 -3.71
CA ARG A 2 -22.98 3.13 -4.45
C ARG A 2 -22.61 1.81 -5.13
N GLY A 3 -22.54 1.82 -6.45
CA GLY A 3 -22.16 0.64 -7.21
C GLY A 3 -20.71 0.29 -6.87
N LEU A 4 -20.48 -0.80 -6.14
CA LEU A 4 -19.14 -1.38 -6.04
C LEU A 4 -18.91 -2.24 -7.29
N LEU A 5 -18.50 -1.61 -8.39
CA LEU A 5 -18.05 -2.35 -9.56
C LEU A 5 -16.58 -2.73 -9.36
N LEU A 6 -16.33 -4.00 -9.01
CA LEU A 6 -14.99 -4.58 -9.05
C LEU A 6 -14.67 -4.92 -10.52
N ARG A 7 -14.01 -4.02 -11.25
CA ARG A 7 -13.43 -4.32 -12.57
C ARG A 7 -11.99 -3.82 -12.66
N HIS A 8 -11.17 -4.53 -13.43
CA HIS A 8 -9.79 -4.17 -13.73
C HIS A 8 -9.67 -3.74 -15.21
N GLY A 9 -10.18 -2.58 -15.60
CA GLY A 9 -10.06 -2.10 -16.99
C GLY A 9 -10.98 -0.93 -17.34
N ASN A 10 -10.76 -0.32 -18.50
CA ASN A 10 -11.58 0.79 -19.03
C ASN A 10 -13.03 0.32 -19.29
N PRO A 11 -14.05 1.12 -18.93
CA PRO A 11 -15.44 0.72 -19.00
C PRO A 11 -15.98 0.71 -20.45
N GLN A 12 -16.52 -0.41 -20.89
CA GLN A 12 -17.58 -0.44 -21.89
C GLN A 12 -18.92 -0.56 -21.14
N PRO A 13 -19.98 0.19 -21.54
CA PRO A 13 -21.31 0.00 -20.97
C PRO A 13 -21.75 -1.45 -21.17
N PRO A 14 -22.58 -2.00 -20.28
CA PRO A 14 -23.05 -3.37 -20.45
C PRO A 14 -23.82 -3.49 -21.77
N SER A 15 -23.81 -4.69 -22.36
CA SER A 15 -24.51 -4.93 -23.62
C SER A 15 -25.99 -4.50 -23.50
N PRO A 16 -26.62 -4.01 -24.57
CA PRO A 16 -28.01 -3.54 -24.55
C PRO A 16 -29.05 -4.59 -24.09
N THR A 17 -28.63 -5.84 -23.86
CA THR A 17 -29.43 -6.95 -23.33
C THR A 17 -29.34 -7.14 -21.81
N SER A 18 -28.50 -6.40 -21.08
CA SER A 18 -28.46 -6.51 -19.62
C SER A 18 -29.61 -5.73 -18.99
N VAL A 19 -30.68 -6.45 -18.63
CA VAL A 19 -31.81 -5.84 -17.92
C VAL A 19 -31.36 -5.57 -16.48
N LEU A 20 -31.38 -4.29 -16.09
CA LEU A 20 -31.08 -3.95 -14.71
C LEU A 20 -32.17 -4.46 -13.77
N PRO A 21 -31.83 -4.71 -12.50
CA PRO A 21 -32.80 -5.08 -11.50
C PRO A 21 -34.00 -4.10 -11.47
N PRO A 22 -35.27 -4.58 -11.41
CA PRO A 22 -36.46 -3.71 -11.46
C PRO A 22 -36.52 -2.64 -10.36
N ASP A 23 -35.82 -2.85 -9.24
CA ASP A 23 -35.69 -1.87 -8.17
C ASP A 23 -34.82 -0.66 -8.57
N VAL A 24 -33.89 -0.80 -9.52
CA VAL A 24 -33.09 0.30 -10.08
C VAL A 24 -33.95 1.19 -11.00
N ASP A 25 -34.79 0.59 -11.82
CA ASP A 25 -35.67 1.34 -12.73
C ASP A 25 -36.78 2.05 -11.95
N SER A 26 -37.35 1.39 -10.94
CA SER A 26 -38.29 2.00 -9.99
C SER A 26 -37.67 3.22 -9.28
N LEU A 27 -36.39 3.14 -8.95
CA LEU A 27 -35.65 4.25 -8.36
C LEU A 27 -35.53 5.44 -9.32
N PHE A 28 -35.23 5.21 -10.60
CA PHE A 28 -35.23 6.28 -11.61
C PHE A 28 -36.61 6.92 -11.72
N CYS A 29 -37.69 6.12 -11.80
CA CYS A 29 -39.06 6.62 -11.86
C CYS A 29 -39.44 7.49 -10.65
N ARG A 30 -39.00 7.11 -9.45
CA ARG A 30 -39.23 7.91 -8.22
C ARG A 30 -38.57 9.29 -8.27
N PHE A 31 -37.39 9.40 -8.89
CA PHE A 31 -36.61 10.64 -8.98
C PHE A 31 -36.65 11.24 -10.40
N SER A 32 -37.73 11.04 -11.15
CA SER A 32 -37.90 11.65 -12.48
C SER A 32 -39.33 12.12 -12.69
N TRP A 33 -39.50 13.06 -13.61
CA TRP A 33 -40.80 13.56 -14.07
C TRP A 33 -40.89 13.34 -15.58
N ASN A 34 -41.98 12.70 -16.04
CA ASN A 34 -42.17 12.35 -17.46
C ASN A 34 -40.96 11.63 -18.09
N GLY A 35 -40.34 10.71 -17.33
CA GLY A 35 -39.17 9.95 -17.78
C GLY A 35 -37.87 10.75 -17.86
N ARG A 36 -37.82 11.95 -17.28
CA ARG A 36 -36.65 12.82 -17.26
C ARG A 36 -36.26 13.23 -15.85
N MET A 37 -35.00 13.02 -15.50
CA MET A 37 -34.41 13.43 -14.23
C MET A 37 -33.63 14.73 -14.45
N HIS A 38 -34.14 15.83 -13.90
CA HIS A 38 -33.46 17.14 -13.88
C HIS A 38 -32.43 17.23 -12.74
N ALA A 39 -31.57 18.25 -12.76
CA ALA A 39 -30.54 18.47 -11.74
C ALA A 39 -31.10 18.48 -10.31
N SER A 40 -32.22 19.15 -10.06
CA SER A 40 -32.91 19.14 -8.77
C SER A 40 -33.32 17.72 -8.31
N HIS A 41 -33.80 16.88 -9.22
CA HIS A 41 -34.17 15.50 -8.92
C HIS A 41 -32.93 14.63 -8.67
N PHE A 42 -31.88 14.80 -9.47
CA PHE A 42 -30.63 14.08 -9.32
C PHE A 42 -29.93 14.44 -8.00
N CYS A 43 -29.94 15.72 -7.63
CA CYS A 43 -29.46 16.20 -6.32
C CYS A 43 -30.18 15.50 -5.16
N LYS A 44 -31.52 15.33 -5.24
CA LYS A 44 -32.28 14.58 -4.24
C LYS A 44 -31.87 13.11 -4.19
N PHE A 45 -31.66 12.47 -5.34
CA PHE A 45 -31.16 11.09 -5.40
C PHE A 45 -29.77 10.94 -4.74
N LEU A 46 -28.84 11.85 -5.02
CA LEU A 46 -27.50 11.84 -4.42
C LEU A 46 -27.56 11.99 -2.89
N ASN A 47 -28.44 12.85 -2.40
CA ASN A 47 -28.63 13.05 -0.96
C ASN A 47 -29.36 11.86 -0.30
N GLU A 48 -30.57 11.52 -0.76
CA GLU A 48 -31.45 10.56 -0.11
C GLU A 48 -30.98 9.11 -0.24
N ILE A 49 -30.36 8.76 -1.39
CA ILE A 49 -30.03 7.36 -1.72
C ILE A 49 -28.53 7.09 -1.73
N GLN A 50 -27.71 8.06 -2.16
CA GLN A 50 -26.25 7.92 -2.12
C GLN A 50 -25.63 8.47 -0.83
N HIS A 51 -26.43 9.13 0.02
CA HIS A 51 -26.00 9.74 1.28
C HIS A 51 -24.81 10.70 1.07
N GLU A 52 -24.79 11.39 -0.06
CA GLU A 52 -23.78 12.40 -0.32
C GLU A 52 -24.07 13.68 0.48
N VAL A 53 -23.07 14.10 1.23
CA VAL A 53 -23.12 15.32 2.06
C VAL A 53 -22.73 16.53 1.22
N ASN A 54 -23.37 17.68 1.49
CA ASN A 54 -23.08 18.97 0.85
C ASN A 54 -23.26 19.01 -0.68
N VAL A 55 -24.11 18.13 -1.25
CA VAL A 55 -24.44 18.18 -2.67
C VAL A 55 -25.45 19.29 -2.96
N SER A 56 -25.11 20.16 -3.91
CA SER A 56 -25.98 21.21 -4.43
C SER A 56 -26.55 20.85 -5.80
N GLU A 57 -27.63 21.52 -6.21
CA GLU A 57 -28.17 21.36 -7.56
C GLU A 57 -27.16 21.77 -8.64
N THR A 58 -26.31 22.77 -8.36
CA THR A 58 -25.21 23.16 -9.25
C THR A 58 -24.22 22.01 -9.44
N HIS A 59 -23.83 21.34 -8.35
CA HIS A 59 -22.95 20.17 -8.42
C HIS A 59 -23.58 19.02 -9.21
N ALA A 60 -24.86 18.73 -8.95
CA ALA A 60 -25.61 17.73 -9.71
C ALA A 60 -25.65 18.07 -11.21
N SER A 61 -25.86 19.34 -11.56
CA SER A 61 -25.86 19.83 -12.93
C SER A 61 -24.48 19.68 -13.60
N GLU A 62 -23.39 19.95 -12.89
CA GLU A 62 -22.02 19.74 -13.38
C GLU A 62 -21.73 18.27 -13.67
N LEU A 63 -22.11 17.37 -12.77
CA LEU A 63 -22.00 15.92 -12.98
C LEU A 63 -22.80 15.50 -14.22
N MET A 64 -24.01 16.01 -14.39
CA MET A 64 -24.84 15.66 -15.54
C MET A 64 -24.25 16.18 -16.87
N LYS A 65 -23.58 17.34 -16.87
CA LYS A 65 -22.91 17.91 -18.06
C LYS A 65 -21.68 17.12 -18.50
N SER A 66 -21.12 16.26 -17.65
CA SER A 66 -20.04 15.35 -18.05
C SER A 66 -20.47 14.31 -19.11
N PHE A 67 -21.78 14.13 -19.28
CA PHE A 67 -22.37 13.30 -20.32
C PHE A 67 -22.56 14.13 -21.59
N LYS A 68 -21.79 13.80 -22.65
CA LYS A 68 -21.71 14.59 -23.90
C LYS A 68 -23.06 14.87 -24.57
N ASP A 69 -24.04 13.98 -24.40
CA ASP A 69 -25.36 14.07 -25.04
C ASP A 69 -26.41 14.84 -24.21
N CYS A 70 -26.02 15.44 -23.07
CA CYS A 70 -26.94 16.11 -22.12
C CYS A 70 -27.03 17.64 -22.25
N LEU A 71 -26.55 18.25 -23.34
CA LEU A 71 -26.59 19.72 -23.55
C LEU A 71 -27.73 20.12 -24.52
N PRO A 72 -28.38 21.29 -24.35
CA PRO A 72 -28.03 22.44 -23.50
C PRO A 72 -28.80 22.54 -22.16
N GLY A 73 -29.59 21.53 -21.79
CA GLY A 73 -30.24 21.44 -20.48
C GLY A 73 -30.08 20.04 -19.90
N PRO A 74 -29.19 19.82 -18.91
CA PRO A 74 -28.87 18.48 -18.44
C PRO A 74 -30.12 17.77 -17.89
N GLN A 75 -30.56 16.74 -18.62
CA GLN A 75 -31.66 15.87 -18.24
C GLN A 75 -31.20 14.43 -18.42
N PHE A 76 -31.15 13.70 -17.32
CA PHE A 76 -30.86 12.27 -17.36
C PHE A 76 -32.11 11.52 -17.84
N THR A 77 -31.92 10.74 -18.90
CA THR A 77 -32.82 9.64 -19.25
C THR A 77 -32.45 8.44 -18.39
N ILE A 78 -33.26 7.38 -18.44
CA ILE A 78 -32.93 6.12 -17.74
C ILE A 78 -31.55 5.58 -18.18
N LYS A 79 -31.19 5.72 -19.45
CA LYS A 79 -29.88 5.34 -19.99
C LYS A 79 -28.73 6.15 -19.37
N HIS A 80 -28.91 7.46 -19.22
CA HIS A 80 -27.91 8.31 -18.56
C HIS A 80 -27.74 7.93 -17.09
N PHE A 81 -28.85 7.70 -16.39
CA PHE A 81 -28.85 7.27 -15.00
C PHE A 81 -28.15 5.92 -14.81
N HIS A 82 -28.46 4.93 -15.65
CA HIS A 82 -27.76 3.64 -15.65
C HIS A 82 -26.26 3.81 -15.89
N THR A 83 -25.89 4.62 -16.87
CA THR A 83 -24.48 4.89 -17.19
C THR A 83 -23.77 5.52 -15.99
N TYR A 84 -24.39 6.50 -15.32
CA TYR A 84 -23.88 7.10 -14.09
C TYR A 84 -23.71 6.07 -12.97
N LEU A 85 -24.68 5.18 -12.75
CA LEU A 85 -24.59 4.16 -11.70
C LEU A 85 -23.37 3.23 -11.86
N PHE A 86 -22.94 2.98 -13.10
CA PHE A 86 -21.78 2.16 -13.43
C PHE A 86 -20.49 2.94 -13.65
N ASP A 87 -20.54 4.26 -13.64
CA ASP A 87 -19.37 5.09 -13.86
C ASP A 87 -18.47 5.10 -12.61
N THR A 88 -17.35 4.37 -12.68
CA THR A 88 -16.41 4.23 -11.55
C THR A 88 -15.62 5.50 -11.23
N GLN A 89 -15.66 6.52 -12.10
CA GLN A 89 -15.03 7.81 -11.88
C GLN A 89 -16.02 8.80 -11.26
N LEU A 90 -17.24 8.88 -11.81
CA LEU A 90 -18.27 9.82 -11.36
C LEU A 90 -19.10 9.33 -10.16
N ASN A 91 -19.25 8.01 -10.01
CA ASN A 91 -20.00 7.37 -8.91
C ASN A 91 -19.10 6.39 -8.13
N SER A 92 -17.87 6.82 -7.84
CA SER A 92 -16.91 5.94 -7.17
C SER A 92 -17.33 5.62 -5.73
N PRO A 93 -17.26 4.35 -5.29
CA PRO A 93 -17.55 3.98 -3.91
C PRO A 93 -16.51 4.53 -2.92
N ILE A 94 -15.32 4.92 -3.39
CA ILE A 94 -14.23 5.46 -2.59
C ILE A 94 -13.82 6.81 -3.19
N HIS A 95 -13.67 7.84 -2.35
CA HIS A 95 -13.24 9.16 -2.79
C HIS A 95 -11.87 9.10 -3.48
N ASN A 96 -11.76 9.74 -4.64
CA ASN A 96 -10.55 9.79 -5.46
C ASN A 96 -9.57 10.89 -5.04
N GLN A 97 -9.94 11.76 -4.11
CA GLN A 97 -9.08 12.81 -3.57
C GLN A 97 -8.50 12.46 -2.20
N VAL A 98 -7.29 12.93 -1.97
CA VAL A 98 -6.61 12.88 -0.67
C VAL A 98 -7.37 13.79 0.29
N HIS A 99 -7.76 13.26 1.45
CA HIS A 99 -8.62 13.95 2.41
C HIS A 99 -8.20 13.73 3.86
N GLN A 100 -7.29 12.80 4.11
CA GLN A 100 -6.70 12.63 5.44
C GLN A 100 -5.64 13.71 5.68
N ASP A 101 -5.40 14.06 6.93
CA ASP A 101 -4.28 14.91 7.31
C ASP A 101 -2.96 14.23 6.92
N MET A 102 -2.15 14.90 6.09
CA MET A 102 -0.88 14.42 5.55
C MET A 102 0.34 15.08 6.21
N SER A 103 0.12 15.89 7.25
CA SER A 103 1.15 16.67 7.96
C SER A 103 1.72 15.99 9.22
N LEU A 104 1.28 14.77 9.54
CA LEU A 104 1.79 14.00 10.66
C LEU A 104 3.08 13.24 10.28
N PRO A 105 3.88 12.77 11.25
CA PRO A 105 5.08 11.96 10.97
C PRO A 105 4.79 10.72 10.11
N LEU A 106 5.73 10.31 9.26
CA LEU A 106 5.62 9.08 8.44
C LEU A 106 5.21 7.83 9.24
N SER A 107 5.60 7.73 10.52
CA SER A 107 5.21 6.62 11.41
C SER A 107 3.69 6.53 11.60
N HIS A 108 2.93 7.59 11.35
CA HIS A 108 1.47 7.64 11.51
C HIS A 108 0.70 7.17 10.27
N TYR A 109 1.38 6.70 9.23
CA TYR A 109 0.76 6.23 7.99
C TYR A 109 1.13 4.78 7.70
N TYR A 110 0.17 4.01 7.21
CA TYR A 110 0.45 2.79 6.48
C TYR A 110 1.00 3.16 5.10
N ILE A 111 2.01 2.42 4.64
CA ILE A 111 2.74 2.71 3.40
C ILE A 111 2.69 1.48 2.51
N PHE A 112 2.19 1.63 1.28
CA PHE A 112 2.08 0.48 0.39
C PHE A 112 3.47 -0.04 -0.01
N THR A 113 3.83 -1.22 0.46
CA THR A 113 5.22 -1.71 0.45
C THR A 113 5.36 -2.99 -0.38
N GLY A 114 6.33 -2.99 -1.29
CA GLY A 114 6.74 -4.15 -2.08
C GLY A 114 7.90 -4.90 -1.42
N HIS A 115 7.88 -6.22 -1.52
CA HIS A 115 8.99 -7.11 -1.17
C HIS A 115 9.69 -7.56 -2.45
N ASN A 116 11.02 -7.55 -2.46
CA ASN A 116 11.87 -7.91 -3.62
C ASN A 116 11.31 -7.35 -4.93
N SER A 117 11.14 -6.03 -4.98
CA SER A 117 10.32 -5.32 -5.99
C SER A 117 10.86 -5.46 -7.42
N TYR A 118 12.09 -5.94 -7.56
CA TYR A 118 12.76 -6.22 -8.82
C TYR A 118 12.39 -7.59 -9.42
N LEU A 119 11.82 -8.53 -8.65
CA LEU A 119 11.48 -9.87 -9.15
C LEU A 119 10.23 -9.87 -10.03
N THR A 120 10.26 -10.63 -11.11
CA THR A 120 9.10 -10.84 -12.00
C THR A 120 8.30 -12.10 -11.67
N GLY A 121 8.78 -12.96 -10.78
CA GLY A 121 8.11 -14.21 -10.41
C GLY A 121 8.52 -14.77 -9.04
N ASN A 122 8.84 -16.07 -9.01
CA ASN A 122 9.25 -16.80 -7.81
C ASN A 122 10.61 -16.32 -7.24
N GLN A 123 10.92 -16.71 -6.00
CA GLN A 123 12.12 -16.27 -5.28
C GLN A 123 13.40 -17.01 -5.69
N LEU A 124 13.34 -18.07 -6.51
CA LEU A 124 14.48 -18.97 -6.74
C LEU A 124 15.15 -18.82 -8.10
N ASN A 125 14.39 -18.65 -9.17
CA ASN A 125 14.92 -18.66 -10.55
C ASN A 125 14.19 -17.73 -11.51
N SER A 126 13.32 -16.84 -10.99
CA SER A 126 12.67 -15.85 -11.83
C SER A 126 13.62 -14.73 -12.25
N LYS A 127 13.19 -13.90 -13.20
CA LYS A 127 13.99 -12.76 -13.67
C LYS A 127 13.90 -11.60 -12.68
N SER A 128 14.98 -10.84 -12.58
CA SER A 128 14.98 -9.49 -12.02
C SER A 128 14.89 -8.47 -13.14
N SER A 129 14.03 -7.46 -13.01
CA SER A 129 13.82 -6.43 -14.02
C SER A 129 13.39 -5.10 -13.42
N ALA A 130 13.85 -4.01 -14.04
CA ALA A 130 13.36 -2.68 -13.74
C ALA A 130 11.86 -2.52 -14.09
N ASP A 131 11.34 -3.28 -15.06
CA ASP A 131 9.91 -3.27 -15.39
C ASP A 131 9.03 -3.75 -14.23
N ALA A 132 9.54 -4.66 -13.39
CA ALA A 132 8.83 -5.09 -12.18
C ALA A 132 8.66 -3.92 -11.21
N ILE A 133 9.72 -3.11 -11.04
CA ILE A 133 9.72 -1.90 -10.21
C ILE A 133 8.76 -0.86 -10.79
N ILE A 134 8.79 -0.63 -12.11
CA ILE A 134 7.87 0.28 -12.80
C ILE A 134 6.42 -0.14 -12.55
N LYS A 135 6.09 -1.42 -12.74
CA LYS A 135 4.75 -1.96 -12.51
C LYS A 135 4.35 -1.82 -11.03
N ALA A 136 5.26 -2.03 -10.09
CA ALA A 136 5.00 -1.83 -8.66
C ALA A 136 4.64 -0.37 -8.36
N LEU A 137 5.43 0.59 -8.85
CA LEU A 137 5.18 2.02 -8.67
C LEU A 137 3.85 2.46 -9.30
N GLN A 138 3.54 2.00 -10.52
CA GLN A 138 2.28 2.27 -11.21
C GLN A 138 1.06 1.71 -10.46
N ARG A 139 1.22 0.57 -9.78
CA ARG A 139 0.22 -0.03 -8.88
C ARG A 139 0.08 0.70 -7.54
N GLY A 140 0.90 1.72 -7.28
CA GLY A 140 0.84 2.56 -6.08
C GLY A 140 1.88 2.25 -5.01
N ILE A 141 2.74 1.24 -5.17
CA ILE A 141 3.78 0.92 -4.18
C ILE A 141 4.65 2.16 -3.93
N ARG A 142 4.78 2.56 -2.66
CA ARG A 142 5.57 3.71 -2.21
C ARG A 142 6.85 3.31 -1.51
N ALA A 143 6.98 2.06 -1.10
CA ALA A 143 8.23 1.51 -0.60
C ALA A 143 8.68 0.32 -1.45
N VAL A 144 9.77 0.49 -2.17
CA VAL A 144 10.38 -0.54 -3.04
C VAL A 144 11.62 -1.11 -2.36
N GLU A 145 11.91 -2.38 -2.61
CA GLU A 145 13.08 -3.08 -2.07
C GLU A 145 14.06 -3.42 -3.20
N LEU A 146 15.34 -3.17 -2.97
CA LEU A 146 16.46 -3.51 -3.85
C LEU A 146 17.57 -4.21 -3.04
N ASP A 147 17.91 -5.42 -3.43
CA ASP A 147 18.97 -6.20 -2.78
C ASP A 147 20.26 -5.98 -3.56
N LEU A 148 21.21 -5.27 -2.96
CA LEU A 148 22.42 -4.84 -3.62
C LEU A 148 23.54 -5.86 -3.44
N TRP A 149 24.10 -6.31 -4.55
CA TRP A 149 25.19 -7.29 -4.58
C TRP A 149 26.35 -6.80 -5.45
N PRO A 150 27.60 -7.15 -5.10
CA PRO A 150 28.76 -6.89 -5.96
C PRO A 150 28.62 -7.65 -7.29
N GLY A 151 28.70 -6.92 -8.39
CA GLY A 151 28.80 -7.48 -9.74
C GLY A 151 30.24 -7.49 -10.24
N SER A 152 30.46 -8.07 -11.42
CA SER A 152 31.78 -8.10 -12.05
C SER A 152 32.27 -6.68 -12.44
N HIS A 153 33.58 -6.46 -12.35
CA HIS A 153 34.24 -5.18 -12.66
C HIS A 153 33.76 -4.00 -11.80
N GLY A 154 33.51 -4.24 -10.50
CA GLY A 154 33.08 -3.21 -9.56
C GLY A 154 31.70 -2.62 -9.87
N ARG A 155 30.85 -3.35 -10.60
CA ARG A 155 29.45 -2.96 -10.84
C ARG A 155 28.58 -3.34 -9.64
N ILE A 156 27.42 -2.70 -9.51
CA ILE A 156 26.42 -3.03 -8.50
C ILE A 156 25.22 -3.64 -9.22
N GLU A 157 24.84 -4.82 -8.76
CA GLU A 157 23.74 -5.61 -9.31
C GLU A 157 22.62 -5.74 -8.27
N VAL A 158 21.40 -5.90 -8.77
CA VAL A 158 20.20 -6.14 -7.96
C VAL A 158 19.63 -7.50 -8.33
N PHE A 159 19.60 -8.40 -7.35
CA PHE A 159 19.01 -9.75 -7.47
C PHE A 159 18.85 -10.40 -6.09
N HIS A 160 18.12 -11.52 -6.04
CA HIS A 160 17.96 -12.25 -4.80
C HIS A 160 19.17 -13.16 -4.58
N GLY A 161 20.02 -12.79 -3.62
CA GLY A 161 21.27 -13.48 -3.36
C GLY A 161 21.12 -14.97 -3.04
N ARG A 162 22.17 -15.75 -3.31
CA ARG A 162 22.20 -17.21 -3.08
C ARG A 162 21.06 -17.97 -3.79
N THR A 163 20.56 -17.43 -4.90
CA THR A 163 19.56 -18.08 -5.77
C THR A 163 19.98 -18.04 -7.24
N LEU A 164 19.14 -18.58 -8.12
CA LEU A 164 19.32 -18.57 -9.58
C LEU A 164 18.53 -17.43 -10.26
N THR A 165 18.08 -16.43 -9.50
CA THR A 165 17.40 -15.28 -10.09
C THR A 165 18.38 -14.48 -10.95
N SER A 166 17.89 -13.90 -12.06
CA SER A 166 18.75 -13.07 -12.91
C SER A 166 19.12 -11.76 -12.22
N ALA A 167 20.20 -11.12 -12.64
CA ALA A 167 20.60 -9.80 -12.16
C ALA A 167 20.10 -8.66 -13.06
N VAL A 168 19.84 -7.51 -12.45
CA VAL A 168 19.61 -6.23 -13.15
C VAL A 168 20.55 -5.17 -12.58
N LYS A 169 21.07 -4.28 -13.43
CA LYS A 169 22.00 -3.23 -13.01
C LYS A 169 21.32 -2.24 -12.07
N PHE A 170 22.01 -1.85 -10.99
CA PHE A 170 21.49 -0.90 -10.01
C PHE A 170 21.04 0.44 -10.61
N GLU A 171 21.86 1.03 -11.49
CA GLU A 171 21.55 2.29 -12.19
C GLU A 171 20.25 2.21 -13.01
N VAL A 172 19.96 1.05 -13.61
CA VAL A 172 18.74 0.83 -14.40
C VAL A 172 17.53 0.84 -13.48
N CYS A 173 17.62 0.21 -12.30
CA CYS A 173 16.58 0.26 -11.27
C CYS A 173 16.34 1.70 -10.78
N LEU A 174 17.40 2.45 -10.46
CA LEU A 174 17.27 3.82 -9.96
C LEU A 174 16.66 4.76 -11.00
N ASN A 175 17.06 4.67 -12.27
CA ASN A 175 16.47 5.45 -13.35
C ASN A 175 14.99 5.12 -13.57
N ALA A 176 14.62 3.85 -13.50
CA ALA A 176 13.23 3.42 -13.57
C ALA A 176 12.41 4.00 -12.41
N ILE A 177 12.96 4.03 -11.18
CA ILE A 177 12.32 4.68 -10.04
C ILE A 177 12.18 6.17 -10.28
N LYS A 178 13.25 6.88 -10.66
CA LYS A 178 13.24 8.33 -10.92
C LYS A 178 12.13 8.74 -11.88
N GLN A 179 11.96 7.99 -12.96
CA GLN A 179 10.97 8.30 -14.02
C GLN A 179 9.53 7.99 -13.60
N ASN A 180 9.30 7.08 -12.65
CA ASN A 180 7.97 6.58 -12.33
C ASN A 180 7.52 6.88 -10.90
N ALA A 181 8.41 7.39 -10.05
CA ALA A 181 8.19 7.61 -8.62
C ALA A 181 6.91 8.40 -8.36
N PHE A 182 6.69 9.50 -9.09
CA PHE A 182 5.64 10.47 -8.74
C PHE A 182 4.45 10.50 -9.73
N ILE A 183 4.37 9.54 -10.66
CA ILE A 183 3.26 9.47 -11.64
C ILE A 183 1.93 9.17 -10.94
N LYS A 184 1.93 8.21 -10.01
CA LYS A 184 0.70 7.76 -9.32
C LYS A 184 0.31 8.66 -8.15
N SER A 185 1.29 9.25 -7.48
CA SER A 185 1.14 10.03 -6.25
C SER A 185 2.37 10.91 -6.07
N GLN A 186 2.19 12.16 -5.63
CA GLN A 186 3.31 13.08 -5.33
C GLN A 186 3.97 12.79 -3.97
N TYR A 187 3.37 11.95 -3.14
CA TYR A 187 3.93 11.58 -1.84
C TYR A 187 5.21 10.74 -1.99
N PRO A 188 6.09 10.72 -0.97
CA PRO A 188 7.44 10.19 -1.09
C PRO A 188 7.53 8.74 -1.56
N VAL A 189 8.70 8.36 -2.08
CA VAL A 189 9.07 6.97 -2.36
C VAL A 189 10.23 6.57 -1.48
N ILE A 190 10.07 5.48 -0.74
CA ILE A 190 11.11 4.87 0.09
C ILE A 190 11.77 3.76 -0.72
N ILE A 191 13.10 3.79 -0.83
CA ILE A 191 13.91 2.70 -1.35
C ILE A 191 14.54 2.00 -0.15
N THR A 192 14.07 0.79 0.14
CA THR A 192 14.69 -0.10 1.11
C THR A 192 15.84 -0.82 0.42
N LEU A 193 17.07 -0.61 0.87
CA LEU A 193 18.24 -1.33 0.37
C LEU A 193 18.54 -2.49 1.32
N GLU A 194 18.63 -3.70 0.77
CA GLU A 194 19.29 -4.82 1.44
C GLU A 194 20.73 -4.86 0.95
N ASP A 195 21.64 -4.34 1.77
CA ASP A 195 22.99 -4.02 1.35
C ASP A 195 23.98 -5.16 1.66
N HIS A 196 24.52 -5.80 0.62
CA HIS A 196 25.58 -6.80 0.68
C HIS A 196 26.90 -6.30 0.06
N LEU A 197 27.06 -4.98 -0.06
CA LEU A 197 28.22 -4.35 -0.70
C LEU A 197 29.38 -4.15 0.28
N PRO A 198 30.64 -4.33 -0.17
CA PRO A 198 31.81 -3.84 0.56
C PRO A 198 31.86 -2.31 0.58
N GLU A 199 32.61 -1.72 1.50
CA GLU A 199 32.66 -0.26 1.74
C GLU A 199 32.92 0.58 0.47
N GLU A 200 33.82 0.12 -0.42
CA GLU A 200 34.11 0.81 -1.68
C GLU A 200 32.86 0.91 -2.59
N LEU A 201 32.11 -0.19 -2.67
CA LEU A 201 30.89 -0.23 -3.47
C LEU A 201 29.72 0.48 -2.78
N GLN A 202 29.69 0.59 -1.45
CA GLN A 202 28.74 1.44 -0.73
C GLN A 202 28.94 2.92 -1.06
N ALA A 203 30.20 3.39 -1.05
CA ALA A 203 30.52 4.76 -1.45
C ALA A 203 30.11 5.02 -2.91
N LYS A 204 30.37 4.05 -3.80
CA LYS A 204 29.91 4.10 -5.20
C LYS A 204 28.38 4.13 -5.30
N ALA A 205 27.67 3.31 -4.52
CA ALA A 205 26.21 3.31 -4.48
C ALA A 205 25.68 4.68 -4.05
N ALA A 206 26.27 5.29 -3.00
CA ALA A 206 25.91 6.62 -2.53
C ALA A 206 26.05 7.67 -3.64
N LYS A 207 27.17 7.64 -4.37
CA LYS A 207 27.42 8.54 -5.49
C LYS A 207 26.39 8.39 -6.59
N ILE A 208 26.12 7.16 -7.04
CA ILE A 208 25.11 6.88 -8.07
C ILE A 208 23.71 7.36 -7.61
N ILE A 209 23.32 7.09 -6.38
CA ILE A 209 22.02 7.53 -5.82
C ILE A 209 21.92 9.07 -5.85
N LYS A 210 22.97 9.78 -5.40
CA LYS A 210 23.04 11.25 -5.40
C LYS A 210 22.92 11.81 -6.82
N GLU A 211 23.65 11.23 -7.78
CA GLU A 211 23.65 11.64 -9.19
C GLU A 211 22.29 11.38 -9.87
N VAL A 212 21.71 10.20 -9.68
CA VAL A 212 20.43 9.84 -10.31
C VAL A 212 19.30 10.70 -9.74
N PHE A 213 19.14 10.80 -8.43
CA PHE A 213 17.97 11.47 -7.85
C PHE A 213 18.13 12.98 -7.69
N GLY A 214 19.36 13.50 -7.55
CA GLY A 214 19.63 14.93 -7.42
C GLY A 214 18.76 15.59 -6.36
N SER A 215 17.97 16.60 -6.75
CA SER A 215 17.08 17.35 -5.87
C SER A 215 15.88 16.54 -5.32
N HIS A 216 15.56 15.38 -5.91
CA HIS A 216 14.52 14.50 -5.39
C HIS A 216 15.03 13.68 -4.19
N LEU A 217 16.34 13.48 -4.02
CA LEU A 217 16.86 12.75 -2.87
C LEU A 217 16.65 13.56 -1.59
N TYR A 218 15.92 12.99 -0.63
CA TYR A 218 15.87 13.52 0.73
C TYR A 218 17.09 13.07 1.51
N LYS A 219 17.77 14.03 2.13
CA LYS A 219 18.88 13.80 3.05
C LYS A 219 18.45 14.30 4.43
N PRO A 220 18.59 13.50 5.50
CA PRO A 220 18.23 13.95 6.83
C PRO A 220 19.15 15.12 7.26
N PRO A 221 18.68 15.99 8.17
CA PRO A 221 19.53 17.00 8.79
C PRO A 221 20.77 16.38 9.45
N LEU A 222 21.88 17.12 9.45
CA LEU A 222 23.16 16.67 10.04
C LEU A 222 23.07 16.46 11.57
N SER A 223 22.16 17.16 12.24
CA SER A 223 21.81 16.89 13.63
C SER A 223 21.07 15.56 13.68
N HIS A 224 21.70 14.53 14.22
CA HIS A 224 21.12 13.18 14.37
C HIS A 224 19.91 13.12 15.32
N ASP A 225 19.44 14.26 15.81
CA ASP A 225 18.35 14.45 16.78
C ASP A 225 16.94 14.33 16.18
N GLN A 226 16.76 13.47 15.18
CA GLN A 226 15.46 13.29 14.56
C GLN A 226 14.54 12.43 15.46
N LYS A 227 13.88 13.08 16.42
CA LYS A 227 12.92 12.47 17.34
C LYS A 227 11.69 11.90 16.63
N ALA A 228 11.30 12.47 15.49
CA ALA A 228 10.18 12.02 14.68
C ALA A 228 10.51 12.11 13.18
N PHE A 229 9.95 11.20 12.38
CA PHE A 229 10.07 11.26 10.92
C PHE A 229 9.34 12.49 10.37
N PRO A 230 9.81 13.10 9.25
CA PRO A 230 9.06 14.17 8.60
C PRO A 230 7.74 13.60 8.05
N SER A 231 6.81 14.48 7.74
CA SER A 231 5.50 14.11 7.21
C SER A 231 5.52 13.74 5.73
N PRO A 232 4.54 12.96 5.24
CA PRO A 232 4.34 12.80 3.80
C PRO A 232 4.27 14.14 3.05
N GLU A 233 3.62 15.15 3.65
CA GLU A 233 3.46 16.47 3.03
C GLU A 233 4.80 17.21 2.86
N GLU A 234 5.66 17.21 3.87
CA GLU A 234 7.02 17.80 3.81
C GLU A 234 7.93 17.07 2.81
N LEU A 235 7.64 15.79 2.55
CA LEU A 235 8.44 14.89 1.72
C LEU A 235 7.85 14.70 0.31
N LYS A 236 6.93 15.57 -0.12
CA LYS A 236 6.41 15.55 -1.48
C LYS A 236 7.53 15.61 -2.52
N ASN A 237 7.41 14.74 -3.52
CA ASN A 237 8.37 14.55 -4.60
C ASN A 237 9.78 14.16 -4.11
N LYS A 238 9.89 13.54 -2.93
CA LYS A 238 11.16 13.05 -2.40
C LYS A 238 11.33 11.54 -2.50
N ILE A 239 12.56 11.12 -2.75
CA ILE A 239 13.07 9.76 -2.66
C ILE A 239 13.85 9.63 -1.36
N ILE A 240 13.54 8.62 -0.57
CA ILE A 240 14.07 8.39 0.77
C ILE A 240 14.82 7.06 0.76
N ILE A 241 16.05 7.04 1.25
CA ILE A 241 16.81 5.79 1.39
C ILE A 241 16.61 5.23 2.80
N SER A 242 16.26 3.94 2.87
CA SER A 242 16.16 3.17 4.10
C SER A 242 17.08 1.95 4.04
N THR A 243 17.98 1.81 4.99
CA THR A 243 18.88 0.64 5.07
C THR A 243 19.47 0.48 6.48
N LYS A 244 20.19 -0.61 6.70
CA LYS A 244 21.06 -0.79 7.86
C LYS A 244 22.28 0.12 7.69
N PRO A 245 22.59 1.00 8.66
CA PRO A 245 23.87 1.68 8.68
C PRO A 245 25.04 0.68 8.61
N PRO A 246 26.18 1.03 7.97
CA PRO A 246 27.41 0.25 8.03
C PRO A 246 28.04 0.34 9.42
N TRP A 247 27.40 -0.29 10.41
CA TRP A 247 27.98 -0.49 11.73
C TRP A 247 29.16 -1.46 11.57
N LYS A 248 30.28 -1.21 12.26
CA LYS A 248 31.25 -2.28 12.51
C LYS A 248 30.57 -3.25 13.46
N ASP A 249 30.02 -4.33 12.93
CA ASP A 249 29.58 -5.43 13.77
C ASP A 249 30.85 -5.99 14.44
N SER A 250 30.97 -5.87 15.76
CA SER A 250 31.92 -6.66 16.53
C SER A 250 31.45 -8.12 16.42
N ASP A 251 32.03 -8.83 15.46
CA ASP A 251 31.91 -10.25 15.15
C ASP A 251 30.50 -10.80 14.87
N GLU A 252 30.28 -11.20 13.62
CA GLU A 252 29.24 -12.18 13.26
C GLU A 252 29.68 -13.59 13.70
N ASP A 253 28.72 -14.35 14.24
CA ASP A 253 28.74 -15.81 14.42
C ASP A 253 29.65 -16.44 15.50
N SER A 254 29.73 -15.85 16.69
CA SER A 254 30.05 -16.65 17.90
C SER A 254 28.98 -16.49 18.98
N ASP A 255 28.46 -17.61 19.47
CA ASP A 255 27.54 -17.72 20.62
C ASP A 255 28.17 -17.25 21.96
N ASN A 256 29.27 -16.47 21.94
CA ASN A 256 29.92 -15.97 23.14
C ASN A 256 29.51 -14.53 23.46
N VAL A 257 28.67 -14.45 24.50
CA VAL A 257 28.11 -13.26 25.10
C VAL A 257 29.08 -12.69 26.12
N ASP A 258 29.92 -11.72 25.73
CA ASP A 258 30.17 -10.49 26.51
C ASP A 258 31.22 -9.63 25.80
N SER A 259 30.79 -8.57 25.13
CA SER A 259 31.66 -7.44 24.82
C SER A 259 30.79 -6.18 24.68
N PRO A 260 31.16 -5.07 25.34
CA PRO A 260 30.41 -3.83 25.25
C PRO A 260 30.48 -3.28 23.81
N LEU A 261 29.31 -2.99 23.25
CA LEU A 261 29.16 -2.35 21.93
C LEU A 261 29.74 -0.93 22.01
N THR A 262 30.91 -0.68 21.41
CA THR A 262 31.46 0.67 21.25
C THR A 262 30.89 1.36 20.01
N ASP A 263 30.61 2.66 20.11
CA ASP A 263 29.98 3.48 19.06
C ASP A 263 30.97 3.98 18.00
N GLU A 264 31.90 3.15 17.53
CA GLU A 264 32.85 3.56 16.50
C GLU A 264 32.27 3.38 15.09
N VAL A 265 31.90 4.51 14.46
CA VAL A 265 31.59 4.60 13.03
C VAL A 265 32.88 4.37 12.23
N GLY A 266 32.83 3.50 11.21
CA GLY A 266 33.97 3.21 10.31
C GLY A 266 34.41 4.38 9.41
N CYS A 267 35.42 4.12 8.57
CA CYS A 267 36.17 5.03 7.68
C CYS A 267 35.33 6.10 6.94
N ASN A 268 35.98 7.18 6.47
CA ASN A 268 35.38 8.28 5.68
C ASN A 268 34.49 7.85 4.49
N THR A 269 34.77 6.70 3.85
CA THR A 269 33.95 6.11 2.76
C THR A 269 32.56 5.69 3.23
N SER A 270 32.42 5.28 4.50
CA SER A 270 31.13 4.93 5.11
C SER A 270 30.26 6.17 5.40
N LYS A 271 30.88 7.35 5.55
CA LYS A 271 30.19 8.60 5.88
C LYS A 271 29.29 9.08 4.75
N GLU A 272 29.78 9.03 3.51
CA GLU A 272 29.00 9.47 2.35
C GLU A 272 27.74 8.64 2.10
N TYR A 273 27.82 7.34 2.39
CA TYR A 273 26.69 6.42 2.32
C TYR A 273 25.76 6.64 3.52
N MET A 274 26.29 6.87 4.72
CA MET A 274 25.52 7.23 5.91
C MET A 274 24.70 8.51 5.75
N ASP A 275 25.25 9.52 5.07
CA ASP A 275 24.62 10.83 4.88
C ASP A 275 23.33 10.77 4.03
N ILE A 276 23.14 9.72 3.24
CA ILE A 276 21.93 9.55 2.42
C ILE A 276 20.86 8.69 3.12
N ILE A 277 21.18 8.02 4.24
CA ILE A 277 20.26 7.12 4.93
C ILE A 277 19.33 7.94 5.85
N ALA A 278 18.12 8.17 5.37
CA ALA A 278 17.09 8.91 6.09
C ALA A 278 16.29 8.04 7.07
N ILE A 279 16.01 6.78 6.72
CA ILE A 279 15.31 5.83 7.61
C ILE A 279 16.26 4.70 7.99
N ARG A 280 16.88 4.83 9.16
CA ARG A 280 17.88 3.89 9.65
C ARG A 280 17.22 2.65 10.26
N GLN A 281 17.68 1.48 9.85
CA GLN A 281 17.31 0.24 10.53
C GLN A 281 18.08 0.12 11.86
N GLY A 282 17.36 -0.24 12.93
CA GLY A 282 17.95 -0.53 14.23
C GLY A 282 18.90 -1.73 14.18
N ARG A 283 19.85 -1.77 15.13
CA ARG A 283 20.81 -2.88 15.25
C ARG A 283 20.10 -4.21 15.52
N LYS A 284 20.75 -5.34 15.19
CA LYS A 284 20.26 -6.67 15.58
C LYS A 284 20.20 -6.72 17.12
N CYS A 285 19.07 -7.14 17.68
CA CYS A 285 18.89 -7.28 19.12
C CYS A 285 18.81 -8.75 19.52
N LYS A 286 19.21 -9.06 20.76
CA LYS A 286 19.19 -10.42 21.31
C LYS A 286 17.77 -10.98 21.46
N SER A 287 16.80 -10.13 21.76
CA SER A 287 15.38 -10.51 21.86
C SER A 287 14.47 -9.66 20.98
N LEU A 288 13.26 -10.17 20.69
CA LEU A 288 12.23 -9.43 19.97
C LEU A 288 11.72 -8.23 20.79
N SER A 289 11.65 -8.37 22.10
CA SER A 289 11.26 -7.29 23.02
C SER A 289 12.27 -6.15 23.01
N ASP A 290 13.57 -6.47 22.99
CA ASP A 290 14.63 -5.46 22.87
C ASP A 290 14.58 -4.76 21.51
N ALA A 291 14.31 -5.51 20.43
CA ALA A 291 14.18 -4.93 19.10
C ALA A 291 13.06 -3.87 19.03
N LEU A 292 11.94 -4.11 19.73
CA LEU A 292 10.79 -3.21 19.77
C LEU A 292 10.83 -2.22 20.93
N ARG A 293 11.98 -2.07 21.61
CA ARG A 293 12.16 -1.04 22.62
C ARG A 293 12.07 0.35 21.99
N VAL A 294 11.22 1.19 22.57
CA VAL A 294 11.10 2.60 22.22
C VAL A 294 12.31 3.33 22.79
N GLU A 295 12.99 4.06 21.91
CA GLU A 295 14.16 4.90 22.21
C GLU A 295 13.81 6.36 21.92
N GLU A 296 14.70 7.29 22.28
CA GLU A 296 14.49 8.72 22.02
C GLU A 296 14.43 9.05 20.51
N HIS A 297 15.17 8.30 19.70
CA HIS A 297 15.26 8.51 18.25
C HIS A 297 14.40 7.49 17.51
N ALA A 298 13.59 7.99 16.57
CA ALA A 298 12.75 7.14 15.75
C ALA A 298 13.61 6.24 14.85
N LYS A 299 13.35 4.93 14.89
CA LYS A 299 14.07 3.92 14.10
C LYS A 299 13.12 3.05 13.29
N ARG A 300 13.70 2.26 12.38
CA ARG A 300 12.99 1.20 11.68
C ARG A 300 13.42 -0.18 12.19
N VAL A 301 12.47 -1.08 12.41
CA VAL A 301 12.74 -2.51 12.66
C VAL A 301 12.11 -3.34 11.55
N SER A 302 12.80 -4.38 11.10
CA SER A 302 12.27 -5.33 10.10
C SER A 302 12.15 -6.73 10.68
N LEU A 303 10.96 -7.33 10.62
CA LEU A 303 10.68 -8.68 11.10
C LEU A 303 10.11 -9.54 9.97
N SER A 304 10.50 -10.81 9.92
CA SER A 304 9.78 -11.78 9.10
C SER A 304 8.36 -11.98 9.66
N GLU A 305 7.41 -12.38 8.80
CA GLU A 305 6.03 -12.67 9.20
C GLU A 305 5.94 -13.64 10.40
N GLN A 306 6.88 -14.58 10.51
CA GLN A 306 6.95 -15.55 11.61
C GLN A 306 7.35 -14.90 12.93
N LYS A 307 8.39 -14.06 12.91
CA LYS A 307 8.83 -13.32 14.11
C LYS A 307 7.75 -12.35 14.56
N PHE A 308 7.12 -11.66 13.61
CA PHE A 308 5.96 -10.81 13.87
C PHE A 308 4.80 -11.58 14.51
N SER A 309 4.41 -12.73 13.94
CA SER A 309 3.32 -13.54 14.48
C SER A 309 3.59 -13.98 15.93
N LYS A 310 4.84 -14.31 16.27
CA LYS A 310 5.24 -14.66 17.65
C LYS A 310 5.02 -13.49 18.60
N ILE A 311 5.60 -12.32 18.31
CA ILE A 311 5.50 -11.16 19.20
C ILE A 311 4.08 -10.58 19.26
N ALA A 312 3.35 -10.58 18.14
CA ALA A 312 1.95 -10.15 18.10
C ALA A 312 1.03 -11.03 18.94
N SER A 313 1.38 -12.30 19.14
CA SER A 313 0.62 -13.23 19.97
C SER A 313 1.01 -13.12 21.45
N SER A 314 2.29 -12.92 21.75
CA SER A 314 2.80 -12.88 23.13
C SER A 314 2.66 -11.50 23.79
N ASP A 315 2.89 -10.43 23.03
CA ASP A 315 2.91 -9.05 23.52
C ASP A 315 2.52 -8.06 22.40
N PRO A 316 1.24 -8.03 21.98
CA PRO A 316 0.76 -7.10 20.96
C PRO A 316 0.88 -5.61 21.39
N LEU A 317 0.92 -5.34 22.69
CA LEU A 317 1.02 -3.97 23.19
C LEU A 317 2.39 -3.35 22.93
N SER A 318 3.49 -4.10 23.05
CA SER A 318 4.80 -3.57 22.67
C SER A 318 4.86 -3.23 21.19
N VAL A 319 4.21 -4.01 20.33
CA VAL A 319 4.12 -3.72 18.88
C VAL A 319 3.41 -2.38 18.64
N VAL A 320 2.25 -2.17 19.27
CA VAL A 320 1.50 -0.90 19.17
C VAL A 320 2.33 0.28 19.68
N LYS A 321 2.92 0.15 20.88
CA LYS A 321 3.75 1.20 21.48
C LYS A 321 4.93 1.55 20.58
N PHE A 322 5.60 0.54 20.03
CA PHE A 322 6.70 0.74 19.11
C PHE A 322 6.26 1.50 17.85
N THR A 323 5.17 1.04 17.21
CA THR A 323 4.72 1.59 15.93
C THR A 323 4.11 2.99 16.03
N LYS A 324 3.91 3.54 17.22
CA LYS A 324 3.51 4.94 17.40
C LYS A 324 4.53 5.88 16.76
N ASP A 325 5.76 5.81 17.23
CA ASP A 325 6.83 6.75 16.84
C ASP A 325 7.85 6.11 15.88
N ASN A 326 7.91 4.78 15.82
CA ASN A 326 8.86 4.02 15.01
C ASN A 326 8.20 3.36 13.80
N ILE A 327 8.99 2.97 12.80
CA ILE A 327 8.51 2.24 11.63
C ILE A 327 8.77 0.74 11.80
N LEU A 328 7.73 -0.06 11.72
CA LEU A 328 7.84 -1.52 11.67
C LEU A 328 7.59 -2.01 10.25
N ARG A 329 8.59 -2.72 9.70
CA ARG A 329 8.52 -3.42 8.42
C ARG A 329 8.32 -4.92 8.66
N ILE A 330 7.30 -5.49 8.03
CA ILE A 330 7.07 -6.94 8.02
C ILE A 330 7.32 -7.46 6.62
N TYR A 331 8.04 -8.57 6.48
CA TYR A 331 8.33 -9.17 5.19
C TYR A 331 8.01 -10.68 5.14
N PRO A 332 7.71 -11.22 3.94
CA PRO A 332 7.41 -12.65 3.75
C PRO A 332 8.54 -13.54 4.26
N ARG A 333 8.20 -14.70 4.84
CA ARG A 333 9.22 -15.71 5.22
C ARG A 333 9.90 -16.31 3.97
N GLY A 334 11.16 -16.72 4.11
CA GLY A 334 11.93 -17.31 3.00
C GLY A 334 11.37 -18.62 2.42
N SER A 335 10.54 -19.37 3.17
CA SER A 335 9.88 -20.58 2.65
C SER A 335 8.76 -20.30 1.65
N ARG A 336 8.38 -19.02 1.42
CA ARG A 336 7.46 -18.61 0.35
C ARG A 336 8.19 -18.48 -0.99
N ILE A 337 8.80 -19.59 -1.41
CA ILE A 337 9.60 -19.64 -2.64
C ILE A 337 8.77 -19.31 -3.89
N ASP A 338 7.46 -19.54 -3.84
CA ASP A 338 6.47 -19.24 -4.88
C ASP A 338 6.05 -17.76 -4.94
N SER A 339 6.63 -16.91 -4.09
CA SER A 339 6.24 -15.52 -3.91
C SER A 339 4.78 -15.34 -3.44
N SER A 340 4.24 -16.30 -2.70
CA SER A 340 2.96 -16.14 -1.99
C SER A 340 3.02 -15.03 -0.94
N ASN A 341 1.86 -14.56 -0.49
CA ASN A 341 1.72 -13.46 0.47
C ASN A 341 1.02 -13.91 1.76
N TYR A 342 1.42 -13.33 2.90
CA TYR A 342 0.74 -13.47 4.19
C TYR A 342 -0.46 -12.52 4.30
N ASP A 343 -1.21 -12.61 5.39
CA ASP A 343 -2.34 -11.71 5.64
C ASP A 343 -1.86 -10.33 6.13
N PRO A 344 -1.95 -9.26 5.32
CA PRO A 344 -1.40 -7.97 5.69
C PRO A 344 -2.16 -7.31 6.84
N MET A 345 -3.44 -7.64 7.00
CA MET A 345 -4.30 -6.97 7.99
C MET A 345 -3.90 -7.27 9.43
N LYS A 346 -3.35 -8.47 9.71
CA LYS A 346 -2.81 -8.79 11.03
C LYS A 346 -1.75 -7.79 11.48
N ALA A 347 -0.88 -7.37 10.54
CA ALA A 347 0.16 -6.39 10.81
C ALA A 347 -0.37 -4.96 10.88
N PHE A 348 -1.27 -4.58 9.96
CA PHE A 348 -1.89 -3.25 9.99
C PHE A 348 -2.65 -2.97 11.29
N LEU A 349 -3.34 -3.96 11.86
CA LEU A 349 -4.08 -3.80 13.13
C LEU A 349 -3.21 -3.46 14.32
N LEU A 350 -1.94 -3.86 14.30
CA LEU A 350 -0.96 -3.52 15.34
C LEU A 350 -0.10 -2.30 14.94
N GLY A 351 -0.51 -1.56 13.92
CA GLY A 351 0.13 -0.31 13.51
C GLY A 351 1.37 -0.47 12.63
N ALA A 352 1.72 -1.67 12.19
CA ALA A 352 2.88 -1.85 11.31
C ALA A 352 2.67 -1.10 9.98
N GLN A 353 3.60 -0.20 9.64
CA GLN A 353 3.47 0.73 8.51
C GLN A 353 3.85 0.08 7.19
N MET A 354 4.97 -0.67 7.20
CA MET A 354 5.59 -1.22 6.00
C MET A 354 5.34 -2.73 5.91
N VAL A 355 4.12 -3.10 5.55
CA VAL A 355 3.74 -4.52 5.38
C VAL A 355 4.09 -4.94 3.95
N ALA A 356 5.31 -5.45 3.77
CA ALA A 356 5.87 -5.76 2.46
C ALA A 356 5.24 -7.02 1.87
N LEU A 357 4.83 -6.93 0.60
CA LEU A 357 4.18 -8.01 -0.15
C LEU A 357 4.89 -8.25 -1.48
N ASN A 358 4.91 -9.51 -1.92
CA ASN A 358 5.35 -9.88 -3.27
C ASN A 358 4.33 -9.37 -4.30
N THR A 359 4.67 -8.30 -5.02
CA THR A 359 3.75 -7.57 -5.91
C THR A 359 3.62 -8.17 -7.30
N GLN A 360 4.58 -9.00 -7.68
CA GLN A 360 4.61 -9.78 -8.93
C GLN A 360 3.65 -10.98 -8.90
N GLY A 361 3.22 -11.40 -7.70
CA GLY A 361 2.22 -12.44 -7.53
C GLY A 361 0.79 -11.94 -7.76
N HIS A 362 -0.16 -12.84 -7.54
CA HIS A 362 -1.59 -12.56 -7.59
C HIS A 362 -2.29 -13.19 -6.39
N GLY A 363 -3.50 -12.73 -6.09
CA GLY A 363 -4.41 -13.39 -5.18
C GLY A 363 -4.85 -12.54 -4.00
N LYS A 364 -5.69 -13.17 -3.16
CA LYS A 364 -6.51 -12.52 -2.13
C LYS A 364 -5.73 -11.57 -1.23
N ARG A 365 -4.53 -11.94 -0.79
CA ARG A 365 -3.75 -11.12 0.17
C ARG A 365 -3.27 -9.82 -0.46
N LEU A 366 -2.82 -9.87 -1.71
CA LEU A 366 -2.41 -8.69 -2.46
C LEU A 366 -3.63 -7.81 -2.80
N TRP A 367 -4.77 -8.42 -3.18
CA TRP A 367 -6.00 -7.68 -3.45
C TRP A 367 -6.52 -6.93 -2.23
N VAL A 368 -6.43 -7.51 -1.03
CA VAL A 368 -6.78 -6.84 0.23
C VAL A 368 -5.91 -5.60 0.45
N ALA A 369 -4.59 -5.71 0.27
CA ALA A 369 -3.70 -4.56 0.38
C ALA A 369 -3.98 -3.49 -0.68
N GLN A 370 -4.18 -3.90 -1.94
CA GLN A 370 -4.54 -2.97 -3.02
C GLN A 370 -5.85 -2.23 -2.71
N GLY A 371 -6.86 -2.94 -2.22
CA GLY A 371 -8.12 -2.34 -1.79
C GLY A 371 -7.94 -1.39 -0.61
N PHE A 372 -7.14 -1.76 0.38
CA PHE A 372 -6.80 -0.91 1.53
C PHE A 372 -6.17 0.41 1.08
N PHE A 373 -5.19 0.36 0.17
CA PHE A 373 -4.49 1.54 -0.34
C PHE A 373 -5.24 2.31 -1.44
N LYS A 374 -6.46 1.89 -1.83
CA LYS A 374 -7.39 2.76 -2.57
C LYS A 374 -8.00 3.85 -1.68
N ALA A 375 -7.94 3.70 -0.35
CA ALA A 375 -8.34 4.75 0.57
C ALA A 375 -7.49 6.03 0.37
N ASN A 376 -7.96 7.14 0.95
CA ASN A 376 -7.27 8.43 0.91
C ASN A 376 -6.89 8.90 -0.52
N GLY A 377 -7.83 8.79 -1.46
CA GLY A 377 -7.60 9.16 -2.86
C GLY A 377 -6.64 8.24 -3.62
N GLY A 378 -6.34 7.05 -3.09
CA GLY A 378 -5.42 6.11 -3.73
C GLY A 378 -3.96 6.58 -3.72
N CYS A 379 -3.61 7.53 -2.84
CA CYS A 379 -2.27 8.11 -2.79
C CYS A 379 -1.22 7.18 -2.17
N SER A 380 -1.67 6.01 -1.68
CA SER A 380 -0.87 4.91 -1.13
C SER A 380 -0.17 5.21 0.21
N TYR A 381 -0.62 6.29 0.88
CA TYR A 381 -0.42 6.58 2.28
C TYR A 381 -1.79 6.67 2.96
N VAL A 382 -2.01 5.86 4.00
CA VAL A 382 -3.27 5.83 4.75
C VAL A 382 -2.97 6.13 6.21
N LYS A 383 -3.50 7.24 6.73
CA LYS A 383 -3.35 7.62 8.14
C LYS A 383 -3.90 6.51 9.02
N LYS A 384 -3.14 6.15 10.04
CA LYS A 384 -3.55 5.19 11.07
C LYS A 384 -4.78 5.73 11.83
N PRO A 385 -5.62 4.84 12.38
CA PRO A 385 -6.66 5.26 13.31
C PRO A 385 -6.09 5.98 14.52
N GLU A 386 -6.83 6.95 15.06
CA GLU A 386 -6.38 7.81 16.16
C GLU A 386 -5.94 7.00 17.39
N PHE A 387 -6.62 5.91 17.71
CA PHE A 387 -6.25 5.03 18.84
C PHE A 387 -4.90 4.30 18.65
N VAL A 388 -4.44 4.12 17.41
CA VAL A 388 -3.09 3.58 17.13
C VAL A 388 -2.05 4.70 17.19
N VAL A 389 -2.42 5.90 16.73
CA VAL A 389 -1.57 7.10 16.74
C VAL A 389 -1.32 7.61 18.17
N SER A 390 -2.34 7.61 19.02
CA SER A 390 -2.20 8.04 20.42
C SER A 390 -1.36 7.05 21.24
N GLY A 391 -1.35 5.78 20.83
CA GLY A 391 -0.74 4.68 21.58
C GLY A 391 -1.51 4.34 22.85
N GLU A 392 -2.79 4.73 22.95
CA GLU A 392 -3.64 4.46 24.11
C GLU A 392 -3.95 2.96 24.20
N SER A 393 -3.14 2.28 25.03
CA SER A 393 -3.16 0.83 25.22
C SER A 393 -4.49 0.31 25.77
N ALA A 394 -5.27 1.10 26.51
CA ALA A 394 -6.54 0.66 27.08
C ALA A 394 -7.60 0.33 26.01
N SER A 395 -7.67 1.13 24.94
CA SER A 395 -8.61 0.96 23.83
C SER A 395 -8.25 -0.23 22.94
N LEU A 396 -6.96 -0.51 22.77
CA LEU A 396 -6.47 -1.66 21.98
C LEU A 396 -6.51 -2.97 22.78
N PHE A 397 -6.17 -2.92 24.07
CA PHE A 397 -6.18 -4.09 24.96
C PHE A 397 -7.60 -4.59 25.22
N SER A 398 -8.58 -3.69 25.37
CA SER A 398 -10.00 -4.07 25.46
C SER A 398 -10.52 -4.72 24.18
N LEU A 399 -10.08 -4.25 23.00
CA LEU A 399 -10.47 -4.78 21.69
C LEU A 399 -9.86 -6.16 21.38
N TYR A 400 -8.65 -6.44 21.89
CA TYR A 400 -7.94 -7.72 21.69
C TYR A 400 -8.33 -8.79 22.71
N ASN A 401 -8.60 -8.39 23.96
CA ASN A 401 -9.01 -9.29 25.01
C ASN A 401 -10.53 -9.51 25.06
N SER A 402 -11.30 -8.85 24.17
CA SER A 402 -12.75 -9.05 24.02
C SER A 402 -13.13 -10.42 23.46
N LYS A 403 -12.26 -11.44 23.50
CA LYS A 403 -12.63 -12.84 23.16
C LYS A 403 -13.89 -13.30 23.91
N ASN A 404 -14.26 -12.63 25.00
CA ASN A 404 -15.44 -12.90 25.83
C ASN A 404 -16.42 -11.71 26.02
N SER A 405 -16.36 -10.61 25.25
CA SER A 405 -17.33 -9.51 25.41
C SER A 405 -18.16 -9.23 24.16
N ASN A 406 -19.46 -9.01 24.39
CA ASN A 406 -20.40 -8.49 23.40
C ASN A 406 -19.96 -7.08 22.99
N LEU A 407 -19.11 -6.97 21.97
CA LEU A 407 -18.74 -5.68 21.40
C LEU A 407 -20.01 -4.99 20.88
N GLU A 408 -20.18 -3.72 21.26
CA GLU A 408 -21.29 -2.90 20.80
C GLU A 408 -21.24 -2.75 19.27
N VAL A 409 -22.35 -3.05 18.59
CA VAL A 409 -22.45 -2.87 17.14
C VAL A 409 -22.50 -1.38 16.83
N LYS A 410 -21.37 -0.81 16.40
CA LYS A 410 -21.31 0.60 15.98
C LYS A 410 -21.95 0.86 14.62
N GLN A 411 -21.92 -0.13 13.73
CA GLN A 411 -22.48 0.01 12.39
C GLN A 411 -22.87 -1.35 11.80
N THR A 412 -23.98 -1.39 11.07
CA THR A 412 -24.42 -2.56 10.30
C THR A 412 -24.26 -2.30 8.82
N LEU A 413 -23.44 -3.11 8.14
CA LEU A 413 -23.31 -3.09 6.69
C LEU A 413 -24.26 -4.12 6.07
N LYS A 414 -25.21 -3.65 5.25
CA LYS A 414 -26.06 -4.52 4.41
C LYS A 414 -25.55 -4.49 2.97
N VAL A 415 -25.22 -5.65 2.42
CA VAL A 415 -24.75 -5.79 1.03
C VAL A 415 -25.77 -6.63 0.25
N LYS A 416 -26.33 -6.06 -0.82
CA LYS A 416 -27.18 -6.77 -1.78
C LYS A 416 -26.38 -6.93 -3.08
N VAL A 417 -26.13 -8.17 -3.49
CA VAL A 417 -25.51 -8.46 -4.80
C VAL A 417 -26.63 -8.61 -5.81
N CYS A 418 -26.72 -7.68 -6.75
CA CYS A 418 -27.83 -7.64 -7.70
C CYS A 418 -27.50 -8.25 -9.06
N MET A 419 -26.30 -7.98 -9.60
CA MET A 419 -25.90 -8.43 -10.94
C MET A 419 -24.37 -8.46 -11.06
N GLY A 420 -23.85 -9.36 -11.91
CA GLY A 420 -22.45 -9.35 -12.37
C GLY A 420 -22.40 -9.17 -13.89
N CYS A 421 -21.64 -8.20 -14.38
CA CYS A 421 -21.49 -7.91 -15.81
C CYS A 421 -20.01 -7.79 -16.22
N GLY A 422 -19.69 -8.09 -17.49
CA GLY A 422 -18.34 -7.95 -18.07
C GLY A 422 -17.38 -9.09 -17.81
N TRP A 423 -17.81 -10.17 -17.16
CA TRP A 423 -16.99 -11.36 -16.93
C TRP A 423 -16.52 -12.02 -18.23
N TYR A 424 -17.27 -11.87 -19.33
CA TYR A 424 -16.92 -12.39 -20.66
C TYR A 424 -15.75 -11.64 -21.32
N GLU A 425 -15.37 -10.46 -20.81
CA GLU A 425 -14.25 -9.67 -21.34
C GLU A 425 -12.92 -10.16 -20.78
N GLU A 426 -12.91 -10.63 -19.52
CA GLU A 426 -11.72 -11.14 -18.84
C GLU A 426 -11.51 -12.66 -19.06
N LEU A 427 -12.61 -13.39 -19.24
CA LEU A 427 -12.60 -14.84 -19.49
C LEU A 427 -12.59 -15.04 -21.01
N GLY A 428 -11.44 -15.48 -21.55
CA GLY A 428 -11.25 -15.61 -23.00
C GLY A 428 -12.31 -16.48 -23.69
N LYS A 429 -12.44 -16.37 -25.02
CA LYS A 429 -13.44 -17.10 -25.82
C LYS A 429 -13.43 -18.63 -25.65
N HIS A 430 -12.36 -19.19 -25.10
CA HIS A 430 -12.18 -20.62 -24.85
C HIS A 430 -12.45 -21.03 -23.39
N SER A 431 -12.78 -20.09 -22.50
CA SER A 431 -13.08 -20.37 -21.10
C SER A 431 -14.43 -21.07 -20.91
N PHE A 432 -15.33 -20.94 -21.89
CA PHE A 432 -16.66 -21.55 -21.91
C PHE A 432 -16.98 -22.04 -23.32
N ASP A 433 -17.70 -23.15 -23.43
CA ASP A 433 -18.26 -23.63 -24.70
C ASP A 433 -19.78 -23.72 -24.63
N LYS A 434 -20.43 -24.01 -25.76
CA LYS A 434 -21.90 -24.11 -25.85
C LYS A 434 -22.49 -25.19 -24.93
N SER A 435 -21.68 -26.16 -24.51
CA SER A 435 -22.06 -27.26 -23.63
C SER A 435 -21.73 -26.99 -22.16
N SER A 436 -20.95 -25.95 -21.87
CA SER A 436 -20.44 -25.59 -20.56
C SER A 436 -20.62 -24.09 -20.31
N PRO A 437 -21.86 -23.60 -20.13
CA PRO A 437 -22.11 -22.22 -19.79
C PRO A 437 -21.46 -21.87 -18.42
N PRO A 438 -21.04 -20.62 -18.22
CA PRO A 438 -20.43 -20.18 -16.97
C PRO A 438 -21.41 -20.27 -15.80
N ASP A 439 -21.03 -21.01 -14.75
CA ASP A 439 -21.68 -20.95 -13.44
C ASP A 439 -20.90 -20.00 -12.52
N LEU A 440 -21.39 -18.77 -12.39
CA LEU A 440 -20.72 -17.70 -11.64
C LEU A 440 -21.42 -17.47 -10.31
N SER A 441 -20.63 -17.44 -9.24
CA SER A 441 -21.09 -17.05 -7.91
C SER A 441 -20.32 -15.84 -7.38
N ALA A 442 -20.99 -15.03 -6.57
CA ALA A 442 -20.38 -13.91 -5.87
C ALA A 442 -20.29 -14.24 -4.37
N LYS A 443 -19.14 -13.96 -3.76
CA LYS A 443 -18.91 -14.17 -2.33
C LYS A 443 -18.57 -12.85 -1.64
N VAL A 444 -19.38 -12.47 -0.66
CA VAL A 444 -19.06 -11.37 0.26
C VAL A 444 -18.32 -11.95 1.45
N ILE A 445 -17.13 -11.42 1.73
CA ILE A 445 -16.28 -11.90 2.81
C ILE A 445 -16.14 -10.79 3.85
N ARG A 446 -16.58 -11.06 5.07
CA ARG A 446 -16.20 -10.27 6.24
C ARG A 446 -14.85 -10.76 6.73
N PHE A 447 -13.91 -9.85 6.88
CA PHE A 447 -12.67 -10.17 7.57
C PHE A 447 -12.83 -9.88 9.06
N SER A 448 -12.71 -10.92 9.89
CA SER A 448 -12.65 -10.80 11.35
C SER A 448 -11.21 -11.00 11.79
N TYR A 449 -10.64 -9.99 12.45
CA TYR A 449 -9.23 -10.00 12.86
C TYR A 449 -9.02 -9.78 14.36
N LEU A 450 -10.11 -9.56 15.11
CA LEU A 450 -10.09 -9.46 16.58
C LEU A 450 -10.08 -10.83 17.26
N THR A 451 -10.26 -11.90 16.47
CA THR A 451 -10.25 -13.28 16.93
C THR A 451 -9.17 -14.05 16.18
N GLY A 452 -7.97 -14.17 16.75
CA GLY A 452 -6.93 -15.07 16.24
C GLY A 452 -5.71 -14.37 15.67
N PHE A 453 -4.81 -13.95 16.56
CA PHE A 453 -3.40 -13.82 16.22
C PHE A 453 -2.75 -15.20 16.19
#